data_AF-X1VGY2-F1
#
_entry.id   AF-X1VGY2-F1
#
_cell.length_a   1.000
_cell.length_b   1.000
_cell.length_c   1.000
_cell.angle_alpha   90.00
_cell.angle_beta   90.00
_cell.angle_gamma   90.00
#
_symmetry.space_group_name_H-M   'P 1'
#
loop_
_entity.id
_entity.type
_entity.pdbx_description
1 polymer ?
#
loop_
_entity_poly.entity_id
_entity_poly.type
_entity_poly.pdbx_seq_one_letter_code
_entity_poly.pdbx_strand_id
1 'polypeptide(L)'
;PLYYKLIEPHLLQFSEKSLILTDISKEDWFVLDQLIGHFQISEKEFNLEILDERKSLNSAVNDKIISKLCEDFFPQLDLSSIKRNLNAIEQGYFLFSIDSKIYLKAESIQGIYYGIQTIIQLLNTSDSKIALRQVAIIDYPKLKIRGISDDISRGQAATVDNLKKFIKTLSHFKINHYYLVYMQDMFKFEKYPDIGKDRGAYSKAEIKDLCDYAKKHFVELIPIFQTIGHWENILHNEKYWDYGEFPG
;
A
#
# COMPACT_ATOMS: atom_id res chain seq x y z
N PRO A 1 -14.33 2.63 1.82
CA PRO A 1 -14.97 3.88 1.38
C PRO A 1 -15.84 4.49 2.47
N LEU A 2 -15.53 5.72 2.86
CA LEU A 2 -16.40 6.53 3.72
C LEU A 2 -17.65 6.99 2.96
N TYR A 3 -17.48 7.44 1.71
CA TYR A 3 -18.58 7.83 0.84
C TYR A 3 -18.50 7.04 -0.46
N TYR A 4 -19.64 6.50 -0.88
CA TYR A 4 -19.76 5.62 -2.03
C TYR A 4 -21.14 5.82 -2.67
N LYS A 5 -21.17 5.89 -3.99
CA LYS A 5 -22.40 5.89 -4.78
C LYS A 5 -22.17 5.11 -6.06
N LEU A 6 -22.97 4.07 -6.27
CA LEU A 6 -23.08 3.41 -7.56
C LEU A 6 -23.96 4.28 -8.46
N ILE A 7 -23.48 4.59 -9.67
CA ILE A 7 -24.17 5.52 -10.59
C ILE A 7 -25.04 4.72 -11.56
N GLU A 8 -24.45 3.78 -12.31
CA GLU A 8 -25.15 2.93 -13.26
C GLU A 8 -24.54 1.52 -13.32
N PRO A 9 -25.33 0.49 -13.73
CA PRO A 9 -24.85 -0.88 -13.82
C PRO A 9 -23.95 -1.13 -15.04
N HIS A 10 -23.85 -0.18 -15.97
CA HIS A 10 -23.03 -0.35 -17.17
C HIS A 10 -21.54 -0.43 -16.82
N LEU A 11 -20.91 -1.46 -17.37
CA LEU A 11 -19.49 -1.74 -17.23
C LEU A 11 -18.71 -0.90 -18.25
N LEU A 12 -17.82 -0.04 -17.76
CA LEU A 12 -16.87 0.69 -18.60
C LEU A 12 -15.68 -0.21 -18.90
N GLN A 13 -15.50 -0.60 -20.16
CA GLN A 13 -14.44 -1.52 -20.56
C GLN A 13 -13.16 -0.76 -20.91
N PHE A 14 -12.08 -1.09 -20.20
CA PHE A 14 -10.72 -0.76 -20.59
C PHE A 14 -10.38 -1.46 -21.91
N SER A 15 -9.81 -0.70 -22.85
CA SER A 15 -9.40 -1.17 -24.19
C SER A 15 -7.99 -0.70 -24.52
N GLU A 16 -7.38 -1.23 -25.59
CA GLU A 16 -6.08 -0.79 -26.13
C GLU A 16 -5.98 0.71 -26.46
N LYS A 17 -7.10 1.45 -26.44
CA LYS A 17 -7.19 2.90 -26.63
C LYS A 17 -7.39 3.67 -25.32
N SER A 18 -7.45 2.98 -24.19
CA SER A 18 -7.64 3.59 -22.88
C SER A 18 -6.34 4.27 -22.44
N LEU A 19 -6.49 5.52 -22.03
CA LEU A 19 -5.39 6.39 -21.60
C LEU A 19 -5.46 6.60 -20.08
N ILE A 20 -4.32 6.52 -19.39
CA ILE A 20 -4.20 7.02 -18.01
C ILE A 20 -3.58 8.41 -18.06
N LEU A 21 -4.41 9.40 -17.76
CA LEU A 21 -3.96 10.77 -17.50
C LEU A 21 -3.62 10.89 -16.02
N THR A 22 -2.43 11.37 -15.72
CA THR A 22 -1.94 11.47 -14.35
C THR A 22 -1.11 12.73 -14.13
N ASP A 23 -1.27 13.35 -12.96
CA ASP A 23 -0.42 14.45 -12.47
C ASP A 23 0.76 13.93 -11.63
N ILE A 24 0.93 12.61 -11.52
CA ILE A 24 2.02 11.95 -10.79
C ILE A 24 3.35 12.22 -11.51
N SER A 25 4.36 12.61 -10.72
CA SER A 25 5.72 12.81 -11.22
C SER A 25 6.31 11.52 -11.80
N LYS A 26 7.24 11.61 -12.76
CA LYS A 26 7.93 10.43 -13.30
C LYS A 26 8.65 9.59 -12.24
N GLU A 27 9.12 10.21 -11.17
CA GLU A 27 9.80 9.52 -10.05
C GLU A 27 8.83 8.63 -9.27
N ASP A 28 7.55 8.97 -9.29
CA ASP A 28 6.48 8.29 -8.56
C ASP A 28 5.68 7.32 -9.43
N TRP A 29 6.04 7.12 -10.71
CA TRP A 29 5.33 6.22 -11.63
C TRP A 29 5.23 4.78 -11.13
N PHE A 30 6.13 4.36 -10.22
CA PHE A 30 6.08 3.04 -9.59
C PHE A 30 4.74 2.73 -8.92
N VAL A 31 3.94 3.74 -8.53
CA VAL A 31 2.61 3.49 -7.94
C VAL A 31 1.63 2.88 -8.94
N LEU A 32 1.86 3.09 -10.24
CA LEU A 32 1.06 2.52 -11.33
C LEU A 32 1.48 1.09 -11.68
N ASP A 33 2.66 0.62 -11.26
CA ASP A 33 3.18 -0.71 -11.61
C ASP A 33 2.20 -1.83 -11.26
N GLN A 34 1.48 -1.71 -10.14
CA GLN A 34 0.49 -2.72 -9.74
C GLN A 34 -0.74 -2.72 -10.65
N LEU A 35 -1.17 -1.55 -11.13
CA LEU A 35 -2.28 -1.42 -12.05
C LEU A 35 -1.89 -1.93 -13.45
N ILE A 36 -0.70 -1.56 -13.93
CA ILE A 36 -0.13 -2.05 -15.20
C ILE A 36 0.03 -3.58 -15.16
N GLY A 37 0.65 -4.10 -14.10
CA GLY A 37 0.80 -5.53 -13.90
C GLY A 37 -0.54 -6.28 -13.82
N HIS A 38 -1.59 -5.64 -13.28
CA HIS A 38 -2.93 -6.21 -13.28
C HIS A 38 -3.47 -6.42 -14.71
N PHE A 39 -3.29 -5.42 -15.59
CA PHE A 39 -3.72 -5.51 -16.99
C PHE A 39 -2.85 -6.44 -17.84
N GLN A 40 -1.55 -6.55 -17.56
CA GLN A 40 -0.65 -7.48 -18.28
C GLN A 40 -0.98 -8.95 -18.01
N ILE A 41 -1.55 -9.28 -16.84
CA ILE A 41 -1.99 -10.64 -16.51
C ILE A 41 -3.25 -11.04 -17.30
N SER A 42 -4.02 -10.09 -17.82
CA SER A 42 -5.24 -10.34 -18.58
C SER A 42 -4.98 -10.41 -20.10
N GLU A 43 -4.22 -11.40 -20.60
CA GLU A 43 -4.02 -11.89 -22.01
C GLU A 43 -4.31 -10.99 -23.24
N LYS A 44 -4.40 -9.67 -23.10
CA LYS A 44 -4.61 -8.68 -24.14
C LYS A 44 -3.48 -7.67 -23.96
N GLU A 45 -2.65 -7.53 -24.99
CA GLU A 45 -1.62 -6.49 -25.02
C GLU A 45 -2.30 -5.14 -24.82
N PHE A 46 -2.18 -4.60 -23.61
CA PHE A 46 -2.76 -3.33 -23.26
C PHE A 46 -1.67 -2.26 -23.42
N ASN A 47 -1.75 -1.48 -24.50
CA ASN A 47 -0.90 -0.31 -24.66
C ASN A 47 -1.44 0.82 -23.78
N LEU A 48 -1.15 0.73 -22.48
CA LEU A 48 -1.42 1.82 -21.56
C LEU A 48 -0.41 2.93 -21.81
N GLU A 49 -0.77 3.90 -22.63
CA GLU A 49 0.02 5.12 -22.75
C GLU A 49 -0.17 5.96 -21.48
N ILE A 50 0.93 6.22 -20.77
CA ILE A 50 0.96 7.13 -19.61
C ILE A 50 1.47 8.47 -20.13
N LEU A 51 0.57 9.42 -20.31
CA LEU A 51 0.92 10.77 -20.70
C LEU A 51 1.11 11.65 -19.45
N ASP A 52 2.34 12.09 -19.21
CA ASP A 52 2.68 13.12 -18.23
C ASP A 52 2.26 14.49 -18.79
N GLU A 53 1.00 14.84 -18.59
CA GLU A 53 0.42 16.07 -19.12
C GLU A 53 0.54 17.26 -18.15
N ARG A 54 1.73 17.45 -17.53
CA ARG A 54 2.09 18.69 -16.81
C ARG A 54 1.92 19.99 -17.63
N LYS A 55 1.57 19.91 -18.92
CA LYS A 55 1.29 21.06 -19.80
C LYS A 55 -0.17 21.21 -20.27
N SER A 56 -1.08 20.26 -20.03
CA SER A 56 -2.50 20.38 -20.44
C SER A 56 -3.47 20.42 -19.25
N LEU A 57 -3.14 19.74 -18.15
CA LEU A 57 -3.98 19.62 -16.95
C LEU A 57 -3.41 20.50 -15.84
N ASN A 58 -3.72 21.79 -15.87
CA ASN A 58 -3.49 22.66 -14.71
C ASN A 58 -4.17 22.03 -13.48
N SER A 59 -3.48 21.92 -12.34
CA SER A 59 -4.07 21.35 -11.10
C SER A 59 -5.41 22.02 -10.75
N ALA A 60 -5.52 23.33 -11.01
CA ALA A 60 -6.76 24.10 -10.85
C ALA A 60 -7.93 23.62 -11.72
N VAL A 61 -7.69 23.01 -12.88
CA VAL A 61 -8.74 22.42 -13.74
C VAL A 61 -9.20 21.08 -13.17
N ASN A 62 -8.27 20.22 -12.76
CA ASN A 62 -8.60 18.95 -12.09
C ASN A 62 -9.38 19.19 -10.80
N ASP A 63 -8.97 20.17 -9.99
CA ASP A 63 -9.67 20.50 -8.76
C ASP A 63 -11.10 21.01 -9.03
N LYS A 64 -11.32 21.76 -10.12
CA LYS A 64 -12.67 22.17 -10.54
C LYS A 64 -13.52 20.99 -10.97
N ILE A 65 -12.97 20.06 -11.78
CA ILE A 65 -13.67 18.85 -12.22
C ILE A 65 -14.06 18.00 -11.01
N ILE A 66 -13.11 17.69 -10.12
CA ILE A 66 -13.34 16.88 -8.93
C ILE A 66 -14.35 17.56 -7.99
N SER A 67 -14.24 18.87 -7.79
CA SER A 67 -15.19 19.61 -6.94
C SER A 67 -16.60 19.55 -7.52
N LYS A 68 -16.75 19.72 -8.85
CA LYS A 68 -18.03 19.62 -9.53
C LYS A 68 -18.64 18.23 -9.41
N LEU A 69 -17.84 17.18 -9.66
CA LEU A 69 -18.28 15.79 -9.48
C LEU A 69 -18.69 15.50 -8.02
N CYS A 70 -17.95 16.02 -7.04
CA CYS A 70 -18.34 15.88 -5.63
C CYS A 70 -19.69 16.56 -5.34
N GLU A 71 -19.93 17.78 -5.83
CA GLU A 71 -21.21 18.48 -5.68
C GLU A 71 -22.37 17.70 -6.34
N ASP A 72 -22.13 17.11 -7.51
CA ASP A 72 -23.16 16.39 -8.27
C ASP A 72 -23.54 15.05 -7.60
N PHE A 73 -22.57 14.31 -7.06
CA PHE A 73 -22.82 12.99 -6.46
C PHE A 73 -23.07 13.01 -4.96
N PHE A 74 -22.47 13.98 -4.26
CA PHE A 74 -22.50 14.10 -2.80
C PHE A 74 -22.72 15.57 -2.33
N PRO A 75 -23.82 16.23 -2.73
CA PRO A 75 -24.09 17.63 -2.42
C PRO A 75 -24.15 17.96 -0.92
N GLN A 76 -24.40 16.95 -0.08
CA GLN A 76 -24.46 17.08 1.38
C GLN A 76 -23.09 17.15 2.05
N LEU A 77 -21.99 16.91 1.33
CA LEU A 77 -20.65 16.86 1.91
C LEU A 77 -20.01 18.24 1.99
N ASP A 78 -19.55 18.59 3.19
CA ASP A 78 -18.63 19.73 3.36
C ASP A 78 -17.21 19.34 2.95
N LEU A 79 -16.88 19.57 1.68
CA LEU A 79 -15.54 19.37 1.13
C LEU A 79 -14.47 20.18 1.85
N SER A 80 -14.82 21.33 2.44
CA SER A 80 -13.87 22.15 3.19
C SER A 80 -13.43 21.44 4.48
N SER A 81 -14.32 20.68 5.11
CA SER A 81 -13.96 19.88 6.30
C SER A 81 -13.05 18.72 5.93
N ILE A 82 -13.33 18.04 4.81
CA ILE A 82 -12.52 16.92 4.31
C ILE A 82 -11.12 17.42 3.96
N LYS A 83 -11.01 18.54 3.24
CA LYS A 83 -9.73 19.16 2.87
C LYS A 83 -8.92 19.70 4.05
N ARG A 84 -9.53 19.83 5.24
CA ARG A 84 -8.83 20.19 6.50
C ARG A 84 -8.46 18.97 7.34
N ASN A 85 -9.00 17.79 7.02
CA ASN A 85 -8.72 16.56 7.76
C ASN A 85 -7.35 16.00 7.37
N LEU A 86 -6.43 15.89 8.33
CA LEU A 86 -5.08 15.38 8.07
C LEU A 86 -5.06 13.97 7.46
N ASN A 87 -5.94 13.06 7.89
CA ASN A 87 -5.98 11.71 7.31
C ASN A 87 -6.44 11.75 5.85
N ALA A 88 -7.33 12.68 5.49
CA ALA A 88 -7.77 12.86 4.11
C ALA A 88 -6.69 13.49 3.24
N ILE A 89 -5.93 14.46 3.76
CA ILE A 89 -4.80 15.06 3.07
C ILE A 89 -3.69 14.03 2.85
N GLU A 90 -3.31 13.29 3.89
CA GLU A 90 -2.16 12.40 3.84
C GLU A 90 -2.44 11.07 3.15
N GLN A 91 -3.67 10.56 3.21
CA GLN A 91 -4.00 9.19 2.79
C GLN A 91 -5.33 9.07 2.04
N GLY A 92 -6.06 10.18 1.88
CA GLY A 92 -7.36 10.17 1.22
C GLY A 92 -7.27 10.28 -0.29
N TYR A 93 -8.35 9.89 -0.96
CA TYR A 93 -8.50 10.04 -2.40
C TYR A 93 -9.96 10.20 -2.80
N PHE A 94 -10.14 10.79 -3.98
CA PHE A 94 -11.39 10.92 -4.70
C PHE A 94 -11.26 10.06 -5.96
N LEU A 95 -12.21 9.15 -6.17
CA LEU A 95 -12.25 8.25 -7.31
C LEU A 95 -13.63 8.30 -7.98
N PHE A 96 -13.65 8.68 -9.25
CA PHE A 96 -14.86 8.70 -10.07
C PHE A 96 -14.62 7.88 -11.33
N SER A 97 -15.54 6.99 -11.66
CA SER A 97 -15.57 6.30 -12.95
C SER A 97 -16.90 6.58 -13.63
N ILE A 98 -16.87 7.42 -14.65
CA ILE A 98 -18.05 8.03 -15.29
C ILE A 98 -17.71 8.27 -16.76
N ASP A 99 -18.66 8.04 -17.67
CA ASP A 99 -18.52 8.35 -19.10
C ASP A 99 -17.23 7.81 -19.75
N SER A 100 -16.87 6.55 -19.46
CA SER A 100 -15.65 5.90 -19.96
C SER A 100 -14.34 6.57 -19.51
N LYS A 101 -14.37 7.36 -18.44
CA LYS A 101 -13.20 8.01 -17.85
C LYS A 101 -13.06 7.61 -16.38
N ILE A 102 -11.82 7.61 -15.91
CA ILE A 102 -11.51 7.45 -14.49
C ILE A 102 -10.77 8.69 -14.03
N TYR A 103 -11.31 9.32 -13.01
CA TYR A 103 -10.70 10.44 -12.32
C TYR A 103 -10.25 9.96 -10.94
N LEU A 104 -8.94 9.97 -10.71
CA LEU A 104 -8.35 9.70 -9.41
C LEU A 104 -7.58 10.93 -8.96
N LYS A 105 -7.93 11.48 -7.80
CA LYS A 105 -7.26 12.63 -7.21
C LYS A 105 -6.94 12.38 -5.75
N ALA A 106 -5.76 12.80 -5.32
CA ALA A 106 -5.36 12.88 -3.92
C ALA A 106 -4.42 14.08 -3.72
N GLU A 107 -4.24 14.48 -2.47
CA GLU A 107 -3.26 15.50 -2.06
C GLU A 107 -1.87 14.89 -1.78
N SER A 108 -1.79 13.56 -1.66
CA SER A 108 -0.54 12.83 -1.44
C SER A 108 -0.40 11.65 -2.40
N ILE A 109 0.86 11.24 -2.62
CA ILE A 109 1.15 10.05 -3.42
C ILE A 109 0.63 8.75 -2.77
N GLN A 110 0.56 8.71 -1.43
CA GLN A 110 -0.03 7.57 -0.71
C GLN A 110 -1.54 7.47 -0.93
N GLY A 111 -2.24 8.61 -0.99
CA GLY A 111 -3.66 8.66 -1.34
C GLY A 111 -3.91 8.16 -2.76
N ILE A 112 -3.09 8.58 -3.73
CA ILE A 112 -3.12 8.03 -5.10
C ILE A 112 -2.94 6.52 -5.09
N TYR A 113 -1.92 6.02 -4.39
CA TYR A 113 -1.66 4.58 -4.27
C TYR A 113 -2.87 3.81 -3.72
N TYR A 114 -3.53 4.33 -2.67
CA TYR A 114 -4.76 3.71 -2.13
C TYR A 114 -5.97 3.78 -3.06
N GLY A 115 -6.08 4.85 -3.85
CA GLY A 115 -7.06 4.93 -4.93
C GLY A 115 -6.84 3.85 -5.98
N ILE A 116 -5.60 3.62 -6.39
CA ILE A 116 -5.22 2.54 -7.32
C ILE A 116 -5.60 1.17 -6.75
N GLN A 117 -5.35 0.91 -5.46
CA GLN A 117 -5.78 -0.36 -4.85
C GLN A 117 -7.29 -0.57 -4.95
N THR A 118 -8.06 0.50 -4.84
CA THR A 118 -9.52 0.45 -5.00
C THR A 118 -9.94 0.20 -6.43
N ILE A 119 -9.26 0.81 -7.42
CA ILE A 119 -9.47 0.51 -8.84
C ILE A 119 -9.22 -0.98 -9.10
N ILE A 120 -8.11 -1.53 -8.62
CA ILE A 120 -7.78 -2.96 -8.77
C ILE A 120 -8.86 -3.84 -8.11
N GLN A 121 -9.37 -3.46 -6.95
CA GLN A 121 -10.47 -4.19 -6.31
C GLN A 121 -11.74 -4.16 -7.17
N LEU A 122 -12.11 -3.00 -7.70
CA LEU A 122 -13.28 -2.85 -8.57
C LEU A 122 -13.13 -3.68 -9.86
N LEU A 123 -11.96 -3.69 -10.48
CA LEU A 123 -11.65 -4.52 -11.65
C LEU A 123 -11.79 -6.01 -11.35
N ASN A 124 -11.29 -6.47 -10.20
CA ASN A 124 -11.41 -7.86 -9.78
C ASN A 124 -12.85 -8.32 -9.51
N THR A 125 -13.80 -7.40 -9.34
CA THR A 125 -15.23 -7.76 -9.21
C THR A 125 -15.93 -7.98 -10.54
N SER A 126 -15.30 -7.66 -11.68
CA SER A 126 -15.87 -7.90 -13.00
C SER A 126 -15.35 -9.22 -13.58
N ASP A 127 -16.24 -9.96 -14.26
CA ASP A 127 -15.86 -11.23 -14.91
C ASP A 127 -14.80 -11.03 -16.00
N SER A 128 -14.78 -9.85 -16.63
CA SER A 128 -13.80 -9.50 -17.66
C SER A 128 -12.46 -9.05 -17.11
N LYS A 129 -12.36 -8.67 -15.82
CA LYS A 129 -11.21 -8.02 -15.15
C LYS A 129 -10.69 -6.72 -15.79
N ILE A 130 -11.31 -6.30 -16.88
CA ILE A 130 -10.98 -5.09 -17.64
C ILE A 130 -12.18 -4.16 -17.71
N ALA A 131 -13.19 -4.34 -16.85
CA ALA A 131 -14.34 -3.45 -16.85
C ALA A 131 -14.69 -2.95 -15.46
N LEU A 132 -14.97 -1.66 -15.35
CA LEU A 132 -15.21 -0.99 -14.09
C LEU A 132 -16.63 -0.42 -14.07
N ARG A 133 -17.37 -0.65 -12.99
CA ARG A 133 -18.73 -0.10 -12.83
C ARG A 133 -18.65 1.41 -12.64
N GLN A 134 -19.66 2.13 -13.13
CA GLN A 134 -19.74 3.57 -12.89
C GLN A 134 -19.97 3.86 -11.40
N VAL A 135 -19.05 4.60 -10.79
CA VAL A 135 -19.01 4.76 -9.33
C VAL A 135 -18.37 6.09 -8.95
N ALA A 136 -18.86 6.69 -7.85
CA ALA A 136 -18.23 7.79 -7.16
C ALA A 136 -17.80 7.33 -5.76
N ILE A 137 -16.53 7.57 -5.40
CA ILE A 137 -15.93 7.18 -4.13
C ILE A 137 -15.11 8.34 -3.57
N ILE A 138 -15.31 8.63 -2.28
CA ILE A 138 -14.42 9.48 -1.49
C ILE A 138 -14.02 8.66 -0.27
N ASP A 139 -12.72 8.43 -0.11
CA ASP A 139 -12.22 7.58 0.97
C ASP A 139 -10.99 8.18 1.64
N TYR A 140 -10.91 7.99 2.95
CA TYR A 140 -9.75 8.31 3.76
C TYR A 140 -9.84 7.54 5.08
N PRO A 141 -8.72 7.18 5.72
CA PRO A 141 -8.77 6.31 6.86
C PRO A 141 -9.27 7.04 8.12
N LYS A 142 -10.05 6.34 8.96
CA LYS A 142 -10.41 6.82 10.30
C LYS A 142 -9.21 6.81 11.24
N LEU A 143 -8.33 5.81 11.11
CA LEU A 143 -7.11 5.67 11.89
C LEU A 143 -5.89 5.94 11.00
N LYS A 144 -5.04 6.89 11.41
CA LYS A 144 -3.80 7.23 10.67
C LYS A 144 -2.88 6.02 10.54
N ILE A 145 -2.80 5.22 11.60
CA ILE A 145 -1.99 4.00 11.70
C ILE A 145 -2.92 2.79 11.67
N ARG A 146 -2.66 1.88 10.74
CA ARG A 146 -3.37 0.60 10.57
C ARG A 146 -2.31 -0.46 10.42
N GLY A 147 -2.04 -1.19 11.49
CA GLY A 147 -0.92 -2.11 11.52
C GLY A 147 -1.29 -3.54 11.87
N ILE A 148 -0.48 -4.46 11.38
CA ILE A 148 -0.48 -5.87 11.74
C ILE A 148 0.86 -6.19 12.38
N SER A 149 0.82 -6.94 13.48
CA SER A 149 2.04 -7.48 14.13
C SER A 149 2.18 -8.94 13.80
N ASP A 150 3.43 -9.36 13.59
CA ASP A 150 3.78 -10.71 13.16
C ASP A 150 5.05 -11.17 13.89
N ASP A 151 4.96 -12.36 14.46
CA ASP A 151 5.99 -12.97 15.29
C ASP A 151 6.80 -13.97 14.45
N ILE A 152 7.95 -13.50 13.97
CA ILE A 152 8.88 -14.29 13.15
C ILE A 152 9.84 -15.16 13.97
N SER A 153 9.79 -15.06 15.31
CA SER A 153 10.73 -15.73 16.20
C SER A 153 10.30 -17.16 16.58
N ARG A 154 9.06 -17.52 16.27
CA ARG A 154 8.44 -18.80 16.64
C ARG A 154 8.39 -19.76 15.45
N GLY A 155 9.41 -20.59 15.30
CA GLY A 155 9.46 -21.65 14.29
C GLY A 155 10.18 -21.23 13.01
N GLN A 156 9.67 -21.67 11.86
CA GLN A 156 10.32 -21.44 10.58
C GLN A 156 10.17 -19.99 10.12
N ALA A 157 11.29 -19.31 9.93
CA ALA A 157 11.33 -17.95 9.38
C ALA A 157 10.73 -17.89 7.97
N ALA A 158 9.89 -16.90 7.71
CA ALA A 158 9.42 -16.61 6.36
C ALA A 158 10.60 -16.14 5.49
N THR A 159 10.64 -16.51 4.22
CA THR A 159 11.63 -15.94 3.29
C THR A 159 11.34 -14.45 3.03
N VAL A 160 12.35 -13.68 2.64
CA VAL A 160 12.18 -12.26 2.26
C VAL A 160 11.11 -12.12 1.17
N ASP A 161 11.06 -13.03 0.19
CA ASP A 161 10.05 -13.01 -0.86
C ASP A 161 8.63 -13.23 -0.32
N ASN A 162 8.45 -14.11 0.67
CA ASN A 162 7.15 -14.30 1.30
C ASN A 162 6.73 -13.06 2.09
N LEU A 163 7.65 -12.42 2.80
CA LEU A 163 7.39 -11.15 3.49
C LEU A 163 7.02 -10.03 2.52
N LYS A 164 7.71 -9.93 1.37
CA LYS A 164 7.36 -8.99 0.29
C LYS A 164 5.96 -9.24 -0.25
N LYS A 165 5.59 -10.50 -0.51
CA LYS A 165 4.22 -10.86 -0.91
C LYS A 165 3.20 -10.42 0.14
N PHE A 166 3.49 -10.67 1.41
CA PHE A 166 2.61 -10.28 2.50
C PHE A 166 2.45 -8.75 2.60
N ILE A 167 3.54 -7.99 2.53
CA ILE A 167 3.52 -6.51 2.48
C ILE A 167 2.64 -6.01 1.33
N LYS A 168 2.76 -6.61 0.14
CA LYS A 168 1.91 -6.29 -1.01
C LYS A 168 0.43 -6.57 -0.73
N THR A 169 0.12 -7.65 -0.02
CA THR A 169 -1.25 -7.94 0.44
C THR A 169 -1.73 -6.92 1.46
N LEU A 170 -0.92 -6.56 2.45
CA LEU A 170 -1.25 -5.53 3.44
C LEU A 170 -1.58 -4.20 2.76
N SER A 171 -0.70 -3.74 1.88
CA SER A 171 -0.85 -2.47 1.18
C SER A 171 -2.08 -2.45 0.27
N HIS A 172 -2.42 -3.59 -0.33
CA HIS A 172 -3.66 -3.76 -1.11
C HIS A 172 -4.92 -3.48 -0.28
N PHE A 173 -4.92 -3.90 0.99
CA PHE A 173 -5.99 -3.59 1.94
C PHE A 173 -5.79 -2.25 2.68
N LYS A 174 -4.86 -1.42 2.21
CA LYS A 174 -4.53 -0.11 2.77
C LYS A 174 -4.00 -0.20 4.22
N ILE A 175 -3.51 -1.36 4.67
CA ILE A 175 -2.72 -1.47 5.90
C ILE A 175 -1.37 -0.80 5.62
N ASN A 176 -0.90 0.03 6.55
CA ASN A 176 0.24 0.93 6.32
C ASN A 176 1.36 0.77 7.32
N HIS A 177 1.19 -0.09 8.32
CA HIS A 177 2.24 -0.46 9.26
C HIS A 177 2.33 -1.98 9.31
N TYR A 178 3.55 -2.47 9.28
CA TYR A 178 3.85 -3.86 9.55
C TYR A 178 4.80 -3.89 10.72
N TYR A 179 4.25 -4.20 11.90
CA TYR A 179 4.97 -4.45 13.13
C TYR A 179 5.57 -5.85 13.08
N LEU A 180 6.35 -6.04 12.03
CA LEU A 180 7.15 -7.19 11.78
C LEU A 180 8.55 -6.72 12.02
N VAL A 181 8.98 -6.81 13.25
CA VAL A 181 10.04 -7.78 13.48
C VAL A 181 9.98 -8.05 14.98
N TYR A 182 9.10 -8.93 15.48
CA TYR A 182 9.30 -9.48 16.83
C TYR A 182 10.59 -10.31 16.77
N MET A 183 11.72 -9.62 16.93
CA MET A 183 13.01 -10.11 16.42
C MET A 183 13.52 -11.23 17.27
N GLN A 184 13.52 -11.07 18.60
CA GLN A 184 14.33 -11.88 19.49
C GLN A 184 15.72 -12.12 18.88
N ASP A 185 16.01 -13.35 18.46
CA ASP A 185 17.26 -13.82 17.87
C ASP A 185 17.27 -13.84 16.33
N MET A 186 16.22 -13.40 15.65
CA MET A 186 16.03 -13.50 14.18
C MET A 186 16.79 -12.44 13.37
N PHE A 187 17.80 -11.81 13.95
CA PHE A 187 18.68 -10.87 13.27
C PHE A 187 20.15 -11.31 13.38
N LYS A 188 20.87 -11.25 12.26
CA LYS A 188 22.30 -11.58 12.23
C LYS A 188 23.12 -10.39 12.73
N PHE A 189 23.59 -10.49 13.97
CA PHE A 189 24.47 -9.49 14.58
C PHE A 189 25.93 -9.71 14.16
N GLU A 190 26.61 -8.65 13.71
CA GLU A 190 28.03 -8.72 13.31
C GLU A 190 28.94 -9.10 14.50
N LYS A 191 28.65 -8.56 15.70
CA LYS A 191 29.44 -8.82 16.92
C LYS A 191 29.09 -10.16 17.59
N TYR A 192 27.88 -10.67 17.38
CA TYR A 192 27.34 -11.86 18.05
C TYR A 192 26.78 -12.84 17.00
N PRO A 193 27.63 -13.42 16.14
CA PRO A 193 27.21 -14.16 14.95
C PRO A 193 26.54 -15.51 15.23
N ASP A 194 26.63 -16.02 16.46
CA ASP A 194 25.95 -17.23 16.91
C ASP A 194 24.49 -16.98 17.33
N ILE A 195 24.06 -15.74 17.52
CA ILE A 195 22.64 -15.40 17.73
C ILE A 195 21.87 -15.65 16.42
N GLY A 196 20.80 -16.43 16.48
CA GLY A 196 19.95 -16.74 15.32
C GLY A 196 20.58 -17.68 14.30
N LYS A 197 21.77 -18.22 14.59
CA LYS A 197 22.47 -19.17 13.73
C LYS A 197 21.59 -20.40 13.49
N ASP A 198 21.51 -20.85 12.23
CA ASP A 198 20.73 -22.01 11.79
C ASP A 198 19.20 -21.89 12.00
N ARG A 199 18.70 -20.72 12.40
CA ARG A 199 17.26 -20.46 12.61
C ARG A 199 16.58 -19.69 11.47
N GLY A 200 17.36 -19.26 10.49
CA GLY A 200 16.86 -18.41 9.40
C GLY A 200 16.85 -16.92 9.73
N ALA A 201 17.70 -16.47 10.66
CA ALA A 201 17.86 -15.05 10.98
C ALA A 201 18.22 -14.21 9.74
N TYR A 202 17.63 -13.02 9.66
CA TYR A 202 17.81 -12.11 8.53
C TYR A 202 19.11 -11.32 8.67
N SER A 203 19.79 -11.13 7.55
CA SER A 203 20.92 -10.22 7.44
C SER A 203 20.46 -8.76 7.36
N LYS A 204 21.38 -7.85 7.67
CA LYS A 204 21.20 -6.41 7.46
C LYS A 204 20.78 -6.06 6.03
N ALA A 205 21.33 -6.75 5.02
CA ALA A 205 21.00 -6.53 3.62
C ALA A 205 19.56 -6.95 3.30
N GLU A 206 19.12 -8.11 3.81
CA GLU A 206 17.74 -8.60 3.65
C GLU A 206 16.72 -7.69 4.32
N ILE A 207 16.99 -7.23 5.55
CA ILE A 207 16.11 -6.27 6.23
C ILE A 207 16.07 -4.94 5.48
N LYS A 208 17.20 -4.44 4.97
CA LYS A 208 17.22 -3.20 4.18
C LYS A 208 16.38 -3.35 2.89
N ASP A 209 16.56 -4.43 2.16
CA ASP A 209 15.77 -4.74 0.96
C ASP A 209 14.27 -4.81 1.27
N LEU A 210 13.90 -5.41 2.41
CA LEU A 210 12.52 -5.46 2.87
C LEU A 210 11.97 -4.07 3.23
N CYS A 211 12.75 -3.23 3.93
CA CYS A 211 12.37 -1.84 4.23
C CYS A 211 12.14 -1.01 2.95
N ASP A 212 13.05 -1.12 1.98
CA ASP A 212 12.96 -0.40 0.71
C ASP A 212 11.72 -0.86 -0.08
N TYR A 213 11.42 -2.16 -0.07
CA TYR A 213 10.22 -2.73 -0.68
C TYR A 213 8.94 -2.25 0.01
N ALA A 214 8.89 -2.29 1.35
CA ALA A 214 7.75 -1.82 2.14
C ALA A 214 7.42 -0.35 1.87
N LYS A 215 8.46 0.50 1.79
CA LYS A 215 8.32 1.92 1.47
C LYS A 215 7.65 2.17 0.12
N LYS A 216 8.02 1.41 -0.92
CA LYS A 216 7.37 1.48 -2.25
C LYS A 216 5.90 1.07 -2.23
N HIS A 217 5.43 0.44 -1.15
CA HIS A 217 4.05 0.01 -0.98
C HIS A 217 3.34 0.78 0.13
N PHE A 218 3.93 1.91 0.58
CA PHE A 218 3.38 2.74 1.65
C PHE A 218 3.09 1.96 2.93
N VAL A 219 3.94 0.97 3.22
CA VAL A 219 3.96 0.21 4.47
C VAL A 219 5.23 0.56 5.22
N GLU A 220 5.09 1.04 6.45
CA GLU A 220 6.19 1.25 7.36
C GLU A 220 6.53 -0.06 8.07
N LEU A 221 7.77 -0.53 7.92
CA LEU A 221 8.27 -1.70 8.63
C LEU A 221 8.83 -1.27 9.98
N ILE A 222 8.22 -1.73 11.07
CA ILE A 222 8.59 -1.35 12.44
C ILE A 222 9.19 -2.56 13.16
N PRO A 223 10.51 -2.57 13.42
CA PRO A 223 11.14 -3.64 14.18
C PRO A 223 10.78 -3.54 15.67
N ILE A 224 10.56 -4.69 16.30
CA ILE A 224 10.29 -4.83 17.74
C ILE A 224 11.33 -5.77 18.34
N PHE A 225 12.37 -5.18 18.91
CA PHE A 225 13.41 -5.92 19.61
C PHE A 225 13.13 -5.97 21.12
N GLN A 226 13.02 -7.17 21.69
CA GLN A 226 12.73 -7.35 23.11
C GLN A 226 14.00 -7.16 23.93
N THR A 227 13.97 -6.23 24.88
CA THR A 227 15.17 -5.81 25.62
C THR A 227 15.34 -6.47 26.98
N ILE A 228 14.26 -6.84 27.66
CA ILE A 228 14.28 -7.32 29.06
C ILE A 228 13.66 -8.72 29.27
N GLY A 229 13.23 -9.37 28.20
CA GLY A 229 12.58 -10.70 28.25
C GLY A 229 12.42 -11.27 26.84
N HIS A 230 11.96 -12.52 26.70
CA HIS A 230 11.97 -13.25 25.42
C HIS A 230 13.38 -13.52 24.89
N TRP A 231 14.29 -13.86 25.81
CA TRP A 231 15.70 -14.15 25.50
C TRP A 231 15.99 -15.65 25.53
N GLU A 232 14.97 -16.51 25.61
CA GLU A 232 15.11 -17.96 25.76
C GLU A 232 16.07 -18.56 24.71
N ASN A 233 15.94 -18.13 23.45
CA ASN A 233 16.77 -18.63 22.35
C ASN A 233 18.24 -18.16 22.44
N ILE A 234 18.48 -16.98 23.01
CA ILE A 234 19.82 -16.42 23.21
C ILE A 234 20.48 -17.07 24.43
N LEU A 235 19.75 -17.14 25.55
CA LEU A 235 20.24 -17.65 26.83
C LEU A 235 20.36 -19.18 26.87
N HIS A 236 19.85 -19.90 25.88
CA HIS A 236 20.16 -21.32 25.71
C HIS A 236 21.66 -21.58 25.46
N ASN A 237 22.39 -20.58 24.97
CA ASN A 237 23.83 -20.67 24.76
C ASN A 237 24.57 -20.10 25.99
N GLU A 238 25.37 -20.96 26.63
CA GLU A 238 26.11 -20.67 27.87
C GLU A 238 26.98 -19.40 27.78
N LYS A 239 27.45 -19.03 26.58
CA LYS A 239 28.21 -17.80 26.35
C LYS A 239 27.46 -16.52 26.72
N TYR A 240 26.14 -16.58 26.81
CA TYR A 240 25.28 -15.42 27.07
C TYR A 240 24.69 -15.41 28.49
N TRP A 241 25.08 -16.34 29.35
CA TRP A 241 24.50 -16.48 30.70
C TRP A 241 24.75 -15.28 31.61
N ASP A 242 25.87 -14.56 31.43
CA ASP A 242 26.17 -13.33 32.19
C ASP A 242 25.12 -12.21 31.96
N TYR A 243 24.29 -12.32 30.92
CA TYR A 243 23.20 -11.38 30.64
C TYR A 243 21.84 -11.81 31.22
N GLY A 244 21.72 -13.02 31.79
CA GLY A 244 20.48 -13.56 32.35
C GLY A 244 20.54 -13.66 33.87
N GLU A 245 19.45 -13.29 34.55
CA GLU A 245 19.30 -13.56 35.99
C GLU A 245 19.10 -15.05 36.27
N PHE A 246 18.33 -15.72 35.39
CA PHE A 246 18.08 -17.17 35.42
C PHE A 246 18.25 -17.75 34.00
N PRO A 247 19.49 -17.98 33.55
CA PRO A 247 19.74 -18.57 32.25
C PRO A 247 19.50 -20.09 32.29
N GLY A 248 18.35 -20.55 31.80
CA GLY A 248 17.98 -21.98 31.76
C GLY A 248 16.49 -22.21 31.85
#